data_AF-A0A1X7UD66-F1
#
_entry.id   AF-A0A1X7UD66-F1
#
_cell.length_a   1.000
_cell.length_b   1.000
_cell.length_c   1.000
_cell.angle_alpha   90.00
_cell.angle_beta   90.00
_cell.angle_gamma   90.00
#
_symmetry.space_group_name_H-M   'P 1'
#
loop_
_entity.id
_entity.type
_entity.pdbx_description
1 polymer ?
#
loop_
_entity_poly.entity_id
_entity_poly.type
_entity_poly.pdbx_seq_one_letter_code
_entity_poly.pdbx_strand_id
1 'polypeptide(L)'
;MSLPFMEQWMVELSQGLDEASSSDDDDAIDDIPVNVRPPARKTNKQRRKERLIRKTALLHKAMKREKMRMSDVYRIKSLKKEIAAKEHMVKEKMLKRLHQKQSKLTATRRIGKYKYEKPPVDVQLSSELCGSLRLLQGRGDFITDRYKSLQKRNMVEPKGPPMKSRYRKHPRVKWTESRSYELRTL
;
A
#
# COMPACT_ATOMS: atom_id res chain seq x y z
N MET A 1 20.32 -9.16 -36.80
CA MET A 1 20.10 -10.61 -36.64
C MET A 1 19.58 -10.83 -35.23
N SER A 2 18.38 -11.41 -35.07
CA SER A 2 17.75 -11.61 -33.76
C SER A 2 18.49 -12.69 -32.99
N LEU A 3 18.91 -12.42 -31.76
CA LEU A 3 19.53 -13.43 -30.90
C LEU A 3 18.49 -14.49 -30.49
N PRO A 4 18.88 -15.78 -30.34
CA PRO A 4 17.99 -16.83 -29.86
C PRO A 4 17.51 -16.56 -28.42
N PHE A 5 16.28 -16.98 -28.12
CA PHE A 5 15.55 -16.74 -26.85
C PHE A 5 16.36 -17.06 -25.58
N MET A 6 17.23 -18.07 -25.63
CA MET A 6 18.10 -18.44 -24.51
C MET A 6 19.16 -17.39 -24.20
N GLU A 7 19.73 -16.74 -25.23
CA GLU A 7 20.72 -15.68 -25.04
C GLU A 7 20.07 -14.41 -24.51
N GLN A 8 18.87 -14.08 -24.99
CA GLN A 8 18.07 -12.98 -24.44
C GLN A 8 17.71 -13.19 -22.97
N TRP A 9 17.36 -14.42 -22.59
CA TRP A 9 17.04 -14.74 -21.20
C TRP A 9 18.25 -14.67 -20.25
N MET A 10 19.44 -15.08 -20.71
CA MET A 10 20.67 -14.94 -19.91
C MET A 10 21.05 -13.48 -19.69
N VAL A 11 20.90 -12.64 -20.71
CA VAL A 11 21.17 -11.19 -20.62
C VAL A 11 20.16 -10.48 -19.71
N GLU A 12 18.88 -10.85 -19.77
CA GLU A 12 17.84 -10.30 -18.89
C GLU A 12 18.07 -10.67 -17.41
N LEU A 13 18.62 -11.85 -17.14
CA LEU A 13 18.97 -12.28 -15.79
C LEU A 13 20.29 -11.67 -15.27
N SER A 14 21.22 -11.28 -16.15
CA SER A 14 22.49 -10.67 -15.76
C SER A 14 22.39 -9.15 -15.59
N GLN A 15 21.38 -8.49 -16.18
CA GLN A 15 21.18 -7.03 -16.14
C GLN A 15 20.87 -6.44 -14.75
N GLY A 16 20.74 -7.27 -13.70
CA GLY A 16 20.53 -6.82 -12.32
C GLY A 16 21.74 -7.01 -11.39
N LEU A 17 22.89 -7.47 -11.91
CA LEU A 17 24.09 -7.70 -11.13
C LEU A 17 25.13 -6.63 -11.48
N ASP A 18 24.97 -5.45 -10.88
CA ASP A 18 25.93 -4.34 -11.04
C ASP A 18 27.30 -4.73 -10.45
N GLU A 19 28.32 -4.74 -11.31
CA GLU A 19 29.73 -4.67 -10.92
C GLU A 19 30.04 -3.25 -10.41
N ALA A 20 29.83 -3.01 -9.12
CA ALA A 20 30.30 -1.80 -8.45
C ALA A 20 31.04 -2.18 -7.16
N SER A 21 32.36 -2.12 -7.27
CA SER A 21 33.37 -1.74 -6.26
C SER A 21 33.13 -2.05 -4.78
N SER A 22 34.08 -2.81 -4.24
CA SER A 22 34.64 -2.66 -2.90
C SER A 22 34.55 -1.23 -2.35
N SER A 23 33.94 -1.06 -1.17
CA SER A 23 34.37 -0.11 -0.14
C SER A 23 33.70 -0.43 1.19
N ASP A 24 34.54 -0.59 2.22
CA ASP A 24 34.19 -0.52 3.64
C ASP A 24 33.37 0.74 3.95
N ASP A 25 32.39 0.63 4.85
CA ASP A 25 32.35 1.47 6.06
C ASP A 25 31.32 0.91 7.07
N ASP A 26 31.75 1.02 8.33
CA ASP A 26 31.16 0.49 9.56
C ASP A 26 29.77 1.06 9.90
N ASP A 27 28.89 0.20 10.44
CA ASP A 27 27.85 0.62 11.38
C ASP A 27 27.75 -0.40 12.52
N ALA A 28 28.24 0.02 13.67
CA ALA A 28 28.29 -0.73 14.92
C ALA A 28 26.89 -1.00 15.47
N ILE A 29 26.54 -2.29 15.52
CA ILE A 29 25.56 -2.85 16.46
C ILE A 29 26.34 -3.90 17.24
N ASP A 30 26.34 -3.77 18.57
CA ASP A 30 26.99 -4.70 19.51
C ASP A 30 26.43 -6.13 19.37
N ASP A 31 26.91 -6.85 18.37
CA ASP A 31 26.81 -8.29 18.26
C ASP A 31 28.02 -8.89 18.96
N ILE A 32 27.79 -9.47 20.14
CA ILE A 32 28.74 -10.36 20.80
C ILE A 32 29.24 -11.34 19.73
N PRO A 33 30.54 -11.36 19.37
CA PRO A 33 31.03 -12.27 18.36
C PRO A 33 30.98 -13.67 18.95
N VAL A 34 29.89 -14.40 18.67
CA VAL A 34 29.89 -15.84 18.80
C VAL A 34 30.92 -16.31 17.79
N ASN A 35 32.14 -16.57 18.25
CA ASN A 35 33.18 -17.21 17.48
C ASN A 35 32.72 -18.63 17.16
N VAL A 36 31.87 -18.75 16.13
CA VAL A 36 31.46 -20.03 15.57
C VAL A 36 32.69 -20.58 14.87
N ARG A 37 33.47 -21.37 15.61
CA ARG A 37 34.60 -22.12 15.07
C ARG A 37 34.13 -22.80 13.77
N PRO A 38 34.82 -22.62 12.63
CA PRO A 38 34.43 -23.30 11.40
C PRO A 38 34.36 -24.80 11.69
N PRO A 39 33.30 -25.49 11.23
CA PRO A 39 33.11 -26.89 11.55
C PRO A 39 34.34 -27.67 11.12
N ALA A 40 34.83 -28.55 12.01
CA ALA A 40 36.01 -29.36 11.74
C ALA A 40 35.89 -30.06 10.38
N ARG A 41 37.01 -30.14 9.64
CA ARG A 41 37.06 -30.73 8.30
C ARG A 41 36.45 -32.14 8.34
N LYS A 42 35.33 -32.32 7.63
CA LYS A 42 34.62 -33.60 7.54
C LYS A 42 35.57 -34.68 7.04
N THR A 43 35.59 -35.83 7.71
CA THR A 43 36.36 -36.99 7.26
C THR A 43 35.80 -37.56 5.96
N ASN A 44 36.63 -38.25 5.17
CA ASN A 44 36.17 -38.90 3.93
C ASN A 44 34.99 -39.86 4.16
N LYS A 45 34.95 -40.54 5.32
CA LYS A 45 33.82 -41.42 5.73
C LYS A 45 32.53 -40.63 5.97
N GLN A 46 32.61 -39.48 6.65
CA GLN A 46 31.47 -38.59 6.87
C GLN A 46 30.95 -38.00 5.54
N ARG A 47 31.86 -37.54 4.67
CA ARG A 47 31.51 -37.03 3.33
C ARG A 47 30.85 -38.11 2.46
N ARG A 48 31.33 -39.36 2.53
CA ARG A 48 30.72 -40.51 1.82
C ARG A 48 29.32 -40.81 2.35
N LYS A 49 29.12 -40.83 3.68
CA LYS A 49 27.81 -41.07 4.32
C LYS A 49 26.80 -39.98 3.95
N GLU A 50 27.20 -38.71 4.00
CA GLU A 50 26.37 -37.58 3.60
C GLU A 50 25.98 -37.64 2.12
N ARG A 51 26.92 -38.01 1.24
CA ARG A 51 26.64 -38.20 -0.19
C ARG A 51 25.61 -39.30 -0.43
N LEU A 52 25.68 -40.41 0.32
CA LEU A 52 24.69 -41.49 0.24
C LEU A 52 23.32 -41.03 0.73
N ILE A 53 23.24 -40.36 1.89
CA ILE A 53 21.99 -39.81 2.43
C ILE A 53 21.36 -38.81 1.45
N ARG A 54 22.16 -37.94 0.85
CA ARG A 54 21.67 -36.98 -0.16
C ARG A 54 21.14 -37.69 -1.39
N LYS A 55 21.83 -38.73 -1.87
CA LYS A 55 21.37 -39.54 -3.01
C LYS A 55 20.06 -40.27 -2.70
N THR A 56 19.96 -40.93 -1.55
CA THR A 56 18.72 -41.62 -1.16
C THR A 56 17.57 -40.66 -0.96
N ALA A 57 17.78 -39.48 -0.36
CA ALA A 57 16.78 -38.44 -0.22
C ALA A 57 16.30 -37.91 -1.58
N LEU A 58 17.20 -37.71 -2.54
CA LEU A 58 16.85 -37.29 -3.91
C LEU A 58 16.01 -38.35 -4.63
N LEU A 59 16.39 -39.63 -4.52
CA LEU A 59 15.64 -40.75 -5.07
C LEU A 59 14.24 -40.84 -4.45
N HIS A 60 14.15 -40.75 -3.11
CA HIS A 60 12.87 -40.76 -2.42
C HIS A 60 11.97 -39.58 -2.82
N LYS A 61 12.54 -38.38 -2.97
CA LYS A 61 11.83 -37.20 -3.48
C LYS A 61 11.37 -37.38 -4.94
N ALA A 62 12.13 -38.09 -5.77
CA ALA A 62 11.74 -38.43 -7.14
C ALA A 62 10.58 -39.43 -7.15
N MET A 63 10.67 -40.51 -6.39
CA MET A 63 9.60 -41.50 -6.26
C MET A 63 8.31 -40.88 -5.72
N LYS A 64 8.41 -40.02 -4.71
CA LYS A 64 7.23 -39.30 -4.19
C LYS A 64 6.60 -38.40 -5.25
N ARG A 65 7.39 -37.68 -6.05
CA ARG A 65 6.87 -36.86 -7.16
C ARG A 65 6.16 -37.72 -8.21
N GLU A 66 6.72 -38.86 -8.56
CA GLU A 66 6.10 -39.77 -9.53
C GLU A 66 4.78 -40.34 -9.00
N LYS A 67 4.75 -40.74 -7.73
CA LYS A 67 3.50 -41.17 -7.07
C LYS A 67 2.44 -40.08 -7.08
N MET A 68 2.82 -38.82 -6.83
CA MET A 68 1.88 -37.69 -6.92
C MET A 68 1.38 -37.50 -8.35
N ARG A 69 2.25 -37.55 -9.36
CA ARG A 69 1.85 -37.46 -10.78
C ARG A 69 0.84 -38.52 -11.15
N MET A 70 1.08 -39.77 -10.75
CA MET A 70 0.13 -40.85 -10.98
C MET A 70 -1.21 -40.59 -10.27
N SER A 71 -1.18 -40.09 -9.03
CA SER A 71 -2.40 -39.67 -8.32
C SER A 71 -3.13 -38.52 -9.03
N ASP A 72 -2.39 -37.58 -9.61
CA ASP A 72 -2.94 -36.43 -10.34
C ASP A 72 -3.60 -36.87 -11.64
N VAL A 73 -3.08 -37.90 -12.33
CA VAL A 73 -3.72 -38.53 -13.50
C VAL A 73 -5.13 -39.02 -13.14
N TYR A 74 -5.30 -39.66 -11.99
CA TYR A 74 -6.64 -40.07 -11.54
C TYR A 74 -7.53 -38.89 -11.13
N ARG A 75 -6.93 -37.75 -10.74
CA ARG A 75 -7.62 -36.52 -10.32
C ARG A 75 -7.82 -35.50 -11.46
N ILE A 76 -7.56 -35.84 -12.73
CA ILE A 76 -7.61 -34.89 -13.86
C ILE A 76 -8.90 -34.06 -13.90
N LYS A 77 -10.07 -34.66 -13.63
CA LYS A 77 -11.36 -33.96 -13.65
C LYS A 77 -11.44 -32.86 -12.58
N SER A 78 -11.00 -33.15 -11.36
CA SER A 78 -10.99 -32.17 -10.27
C SER A 78 -9.95 -31.09 -10.52
N LEU A 79 -8.76 -31.45 -11.03
CA LEU A 79 -7.72 -30.49 -11.41
C LEU A 79 -8.21 -29.52 -12.49
N LYS A 80 -8.94 -30.00 -13.51
CA LYS A 80 -9.57 -29.13 -14.53
C LYS A 80 -10.55 -28.14 -13.91
N LYS A 81 -11.41 -28.59 -13.00
CA LYS A 81 -12.37 -27.71 -12.29
C LYS A 81 -11.63 -26.65 -11.45
N GLU A 82 -10.57 -27.05 -10.76
CA GLU A 82 -9.74 -26.12 -9.98
C GLU A 82 -9.01 -25.10 -10.85
N ILE A 83 -8.49 -25.50 -12.01
CA ILE A 83 -7.86 -24.60 -12.97
C ILE A 83 -8.88 -23.59 -13.47
N ALA A 84 -10.06 -24.05 -13.92
CA ALA A 84 -11.12 -23.16 -14.39
C ALA A 84 -11.58 -22.16 -13.31
N ALA A 85 -11.74 -22.61 -12.07
CA ALA A 85 -12.08 -21.74 -10.95
C ALA A 85 -10.97 -20.70 -10.67
N LYS A 86 -9.70 -21.12 -10.68
CA LYS A 86 -8.55 -20.22 -10.50
C LYS A 86 -8.48 -19.19 -11.63
N GLU A 87 -8.64 -19.60 -12.88
CA GLU A 87 -8.67 -18.71 -14.04
C GLU A 87 -9.80 -17.69 -13.94
N HIS A 88 -11.00 -18.12 -13.54
CA HIS A 88 -12.13 -17.22 -13.32
C HIS A 88 -11.79 -16.17 -12.24
N MET A 89 -11.30 -16.60 -11.07
CA MET A 89 -10.90 -15.69 -10.00
C MET A 89 -9.79 -14.71 -10.44
N VAL A 90 -8.82 -15.17 -11.23
CA VAL A 90 -7.75 -14.32 -11.76
C VAL A 90 -8.31 -13.30 -12.75
N LYS A 91 -9.20 -13.71 -13.66
CA LYS A 91 -9.88 -12.84 -14.61
C LYS A 91 -10.69 -11.77 -13.89
N GLU A 92 -11.51 -12.15 -12.90
CA GLU A 92 -12.27 -11.19 -12.09
C GLU A 92 -11.37 -10.19 -11.35
N LYS A 93 -10.27 -10.66 -10.73
CA LYS A 93 -9.31 -9.78 -10.06
C LYS A 93 -8.65 -8.81 -11.06
N MET A 94 -8.32 -9.30 -12.26
CA MET A 94 -7.75 -8.48 -13.33
C MET A 94 -8.75 -7.42 -13.80
N LEU A 95 -10.01 -7.79 -14.05
CA LEU A 95 -11.07 -6.85 -14.41
C LEU A 95 -11.31 -5.81 -13.32
N LYS A 96 -11.38 -6.21 -12.05
CA LYS A 96 -11.49 -5.29 -10.91
C LYS A 96 -10.30 -4.32 -10.85
N ARG A 97 -9.08 -4.80 -11.08
CA ARG A 97 -7.88 -3.94 -11.14
C ARG A 97 -7.94 -2.96 -12.31
N LEU A 98 -8.39 -3.38 -13.49
CA LEU A 98 -8.55 -2.50 -14.64
C LEU A 98 -9.61 -1.42 -14.37
N HIS A 99 -10.77 -1.81 -13.85
CA HIS A 99 -11.83 -0.86 -13.48
C HIS A 99 -11.35 0.15 -12.42
N GLN A 100 -10.60 -0.31 -11.40
CA GLN A 100 -9.99 0.58 -10.42
C GLN A 100 -8.92 1.50 -11.02
N LYS A 101 -8.13 1.04 -11.99
CA LYS A 101 -7.17 1.90 -12.69
C LYS A 101 -7.90 2.99 -13.48
N GLN A 102 -8.96 2.63 -14.22
CA GLN A 102 -9.76 3.58 -14.98
C GLN A 102 -10.44 4.61 -14.08
N SER A 103 -11.05 4.19 -12.97
CA SER A 103 -11.70 5.13 -12.04
C SER A 103 -10.68 6.04 -11.32
N LYS A 104 -9.46 5.56 -11.06
CA LYS A 104 -8.38 6.38 -10.49
C LYS A 104 -7.86 7.45 -11.44
N LEU A 105 -7.98 7.27 -12.76
CA LEU A 105 -7.55 8.29 -13.74
C LEU A 105 -8.45 9.54 -13.68
N THR A 106 -9.75 9.36 -13.44
CA THR A 106 -10.73 10.46 -13.39
C THR A 106 -10.98 10.97 -11.97
N ALA A 107 -10.74 10.15 -10.94
CA ALA A 107 -10.96 10.53 -9.55
C ALA A 107 -9.84 11.43 -9.00
N THR A 108 -10.22 12.36 -8.12
CA THR A 108 -9.28 13.17 -7.33
C THR A 108 -8.45 12.27 -6.41
N ARG A 109 -7.12 12.48 -6.37
CA ARG A 109 -6.21 11.72 -5.52
C ARG A 109 -6.28 12.27 -4.10
N ARG A 110 -6.07 11.41 -3.10
CA ARG A 110 -5.96 11.87 -1.72
C ARG A 110 -4.57 12.47 -1.51
N ILE A 111 -4.52 13.78 -1.26
CA ILE A 111 -3.32 14.46 -0.77
C ILE A 111 -3.47 14.63 0.74
N GLY A 112 -2.45 14.22 1.50
CA GLY A 112 -2.43 14.38 2.94
C GLY A 112 -3.49 13.56 3.68
N LYS A 113 -3.93 14.08 4.84
CA LYS A 113 -4.81 13.39 5.78
C LYS A 113 -6.26 13.30 5.32
N TYR A 114 -6.77 14.36 4.69
CA TYR A 114 -8.20 14.51 4.40
C TYR A 114 -8.51 14.16 2.93
N LYS A 115 -9.71 13.61 2.70
CA LYS A 115 -10.21 13.33 1.34
C LYS A 115 -10.82 14.61 0.76
N TYR A 116 -10.71 14.79 -0.55
CA TYR A 116 -11.46 15.84 -1.24
C TYR A 116 -12.97 15.63 -1.07
N GLU A 117 -13.64 16.67 -0.60
CA GLU A 117 -15.09 16.75 -0.50
C GLU A 117 -15.59 17.76 -1.54
N LYS A 118 -16.43 17.27 -2.45
CA LYS A 118 -17.07 18.07 -3.49
C LYS A 118 -18.00 19.10 -2.81
N PRO A 119 -17.90 20.39 -3.15
CA PRO A 119 -18.83 21.39 -2.62
C PRO A 119 -20.26 21.07 -3.08
N PRO A 120 -21.28 21.47 -2.30
CA PRO A 120 -22.65 21.44 -2.75
C PRO A 120 -22.79 22.27 -4.03
N VAL A 121 -23.69 21.85 -4.93
CA VAL A 121 -23.96 22.61 -6.14
C VAL A 121 -24.91 23.74 -5.79
N ASP A 122 -24.55 24.96 -6.14
CA ASP A 122 -25.42 26.13 -6.00
C ASP A 122 -26.48 26.07 -7.10
N VAL A 123 -27.70 25.65 -6.74
CA VAL A 123 -28.84 25.54 -7.67
C VAL A 123 -29.93 26.52 -7.24
N GLN A 124 -30.56 27.19 -8.19
CA GLN A 124 -31.75 28.00 -7.93
C GLN A 124 -32.99 27.10 -7.85
N LEU A 125 -33.87 27.43 -6.91
CA LEU A 125 -35.18 26.80 -6.82
C LEU A 125 -36.15 27.42 -7.83
N SER A 126 -37.21 26.69 -8.19
CA SER A 126 -38.21 27.16 -9.17
C SER A 126 -38.88 28.48 -8.76
N SER A 127 -39.06 28.72 -7.47
CA SER A 127 -39.62 29.96 -6.92
C SER A 127 -38.68 31.16 -7.04
N GLU A 128 -37.37 30.93 -7.12
CA GLU A 128 -36.35 31.98 -7.23
C GLU A 128 -35.93 32.22 -8.70
N LEU A 129 -36.41 31.38 -9.63
CA LEU A 129 -36.04 31.42 -11.02
C LEU A 129 -36.67 32.65 -11.70
N CYS A 130 -35.83 33.58 -12.13
CA CYS A 130 -36.26 34.82 -12.77
C CYS A 130 -36.41 34.60 -14.28
N GLY A 131 -37.48 35.12 -14.90
CA GLY A 131 -37.68 35.06 -16.36
C GLY A 131 -36.77 36.00 -17.17
N SER A 132 -35.93 36.82 -16.51
CA SER A 132 -35.04 37.79 -17.15
C SER A 132 -33.68 37.84 -16.45
N LEU A 133 -32.60 37.87 -17.23
CA LEU A 133 -31.21 37.93 -16.75
C LEU A 133 -30.91 39.20 -15.94
N ARG A 134 -31.65 40.30 -16.16
CA ARG A 134 -31.45 41.56 -15.40
C ARG A 134 -31.87 41.44 -13.94
N LEU A 135 -32.79 40.51 -13.65
CA LEU A 135 -33.30 40.27 -12.30
C LEU A 135 -32.54 39.14 -11.59
N LEU A 136 -31.62 38.48 -12.31
CA LEU A 136 -30.85 37.37 -11.79
C LEU A 136 -29.82 37.87 -10.77
N GLN A 137 -29.95 37.40 -9.54
CA GLN A 137 -28.93 37.60 -8.53
C GLN A 137 -27.74 36.66 -8.80
N GLY A 138 -26.53 37.23 -8.87
CA GLY A 138 -25.32 36.42 -8.89
C GLY A 138 -25.20 35.62 -7.60
N ARG A 139 -25.18 34.29 -7.71
CA ARG A 139 -24.95 33.38 -6.60
C ARG A 139 -23.63 32.63 -6.77
N GLY A 140 -23.09 32.18 -5.64
CA GLY A 140 -21.86 31.41 -5.55
C GLY A 140 -20.64 32.24 -5.13
N ASP A 141 -19.79 31.65 -4.30
CA ASP A 141 -18.51 32.25 -3.91
C ASP A 141 -17.40 31.70 -4.81
N PHE A 142 -16.94 32.54 -5.75
CA PHE A 142 -15.90 32.20 -6.70
C PHE A 142 -14.59 31.77 -6.02
N ILE A 143 -14.24 32.33 -4.86
CA ILE A 143 -13.01 31.99 -4.16
C ILE A 143 -13.09 30.55 -3.67
N THR A 144 -14.25 30.16 -3.11
CA THR A 144 -14.45 28.79 -2.64
C THR A 144 -14.45 27.79 -3.79
N ASP A 145 -15.07 28.12 -4.93
CA ASP A 145 -15.07 27.26 -6.12
C ASP A 145 -13.65 27.09 -6.70
N ARG A 146 -12.90 28.19 -6.84
CA ARG A 146 -11.50 28.13 -7.29
C ARG A 146 -10.62 27.32 -6.33
N TYR A 147 -10.80 27.49 -5.03
CA TYR A 147 -10.09 26.72 -4.01
C TYR A 147 -10.42 25.22 -4.09
N LYS A 148 -11.70 24.86 -4.24
CA LYS A 148 -12.14 23.46 -4.42
C LYS A 148 -11.68 22.87 -5.75
N SER A 149 -11.61 23.68 -6.80
CA SER A 149 -11.06 23.28 -8.10
C SER A 149 -9.56 22.98 -8.02
N LEU A 150 -8.79 23.80 -7.30
CA LEU A 150 -7.37 23.54 -7.02
C LEU A 150 -7.17 22.23 -6.24
N GLN A 151 -8.03 21.96 -5.24
CA GLN A 151 -8.02 20.68 -4.53
C GLN A 151 -8.37 19.51 -5.45
N LYS A 152 -9.41 19.64 -6.30
CA LYS A 152 -9.82 18.61 -7.25
C LYS A 152 -8.71 18.25 -8.25
N ARG A 153 -7.93 19.25 -8.65
CA ARG A 153 -6.74 19.10 -9.54
C ARG A 153 -5.49 18.62 -8.80
N ASN A 154 -5.58 18.30 -7.50
CA ASN A 154 -4.46 17.86 -6.70
C ASN A 154 -3.32 18.91 -6.58
N MET A 155 -3.62 20.22 -6.71
CA MET A 155 -2.63 21.29 -6.54
C MET A 155 -2.54 21.78 -5.09
N VAL A 156 -3.64 21.69 -4.36
CA VAL A 156 -3.75 22.10 -2.95
C VAL A 156 -4.33 20.95 -2.15
N GLU A 157 -3.80 20.70 -0.96
CA GLU A 157 -4.31 19.66 -0.09
C GLU A 157 -5.73 20.00 0.45
N PRO A 158 -6.63 19.00 0.57
CA PRO A 158 -7.86 19.17 1.33
C PRO A 158 -7.55 19.43 2.81
N LYS A 159 -8.07 20.53 3.33
CA LYS A 159 -8.03 20.83 4.77
C LYS A 159 -9.28 20.24 5.44
N GLY A 160 -9.08 19.66 6.61
CA GLY A 160 -10.19 19.21 7.45
C GLY A 160 -11.01 20.39 7.98
N PRO A 161 -12.15 20.11 8.61
CA PRO A 161 -12.91 21.15 9.31
C PRO A 161 -11.99 21.89 10.29
N PRO A 162 -12.17 23.22 10.45
CA PRO A 162 -11.33 24.03 11.31
C PRO A 162 -11.25 23.37 12.68
N MET A 163 -10.02 23.09 13.12
CA MET A 163 -9.81 22.39 14.38
C MET A 163 -10.33 23.29 15.49
N LYS A 164 -11.48 22.94 16.08
CA LYS A 164 -11.93 23.56 17.32
C LYS A 164 -10.81 23.30 18.31
N SER A 165 -10.15 24.37 18.77
CA SER A 165 -9.07 24.29 19.75
C SER A 165 -9.51 23.37 20.88
N ARG A 166 -8.92 22.16 20.96
CA ARG A 166 -9.15 21.24 22.08
C ARG A 166 -8.58 21.80 23.37
N TYR A 167 -7.72 22.81 23.26
CA TYR A 167 -7.34 23.65 24.37
C TYR A 167 -8.51 24.55 24.75
N ARG A 168 -8.95 24.45 26.00
CA ARG A 168 -9.65 25.58 26.63
C ARG A 168 -8.69 26.77 26.52
N LYS A 169 -9.04 27.76 25.68
CA LYS A 169 -8.22 28.96 25.46
C LYS A 169 -7.92 29.69 26.78
N HIS A 170 -8.75 29.46 27.80
CA HIS A 170 -8.56 29.96 29.14
C HIS A 170 -8.48 28.80 30.13
N PRO A 171 -7.52 28.80 31.08
CA PRO A 171 -7.59 27.92 32.23
C PRO A 171 -8.91 28.16 32.98
N ARG A 172 -9.38 27.17 33.74
CA ARG A 172 -10.50 27.40 34.67
C ARG A 172 -10.06 28.44 35.69
N VAL A 173 -10.49 29.69 35.50
CA VAL A 173 -10.29 30.76 36.49
C VAL A 173 -11.18 30.43 37.69
N LYS A 174 -10.56 30.24 38.86
CA LYS A 174 -11.29 30.20 40.14
C LYS A 174 -11.47 31.65 40.57
N TRP A 175 -12.71 32.10 40.64
CA TRP A 175 -13.05 33.38 41.26
C TRP A 175 -13.06 33.17 42.77
N THR A 176 -12.21 33.90 43.47
CA THR A 176 -12.24 34.02 44.93
C THR A 176 -12.64 35.44 45.25
N GLU A 177 -13.64 35.61 46.12
CA GLU A 177 -13.99 36.93 46.62
C GLU A 177 -12.90 37.42 47.59
N SER A 178 -12.68 38.73 47.62
CA SER A 178 -11.78 39.33 48.59
C SER A 178 -12.42 39.26 49.98
N ARG A 179 -11.62 38.90 51.00
CA ARG A 179 -12.07 38.68 52.40
C ARG A 179 -12.83 39.87 53.02
N SER A 180 -12.60 41.09 52.52
CA SER A 180 -13.32 42.29 52.93
C SER A 180 -14.80 42.30 52.52
N TYR A 181 -15.18 41.53 51.50
CA TYR A 181 -16.55 41.39 51.02
C TYR A 181 -17.32 40.32 51.82
N GLU A 182 -16.66 39.21 52.16
CA GLU A 182 -17.21 38.16 53.04
C GLU A 182 -17.57 38.70 54.44
N LEU A 183 -16.77 39.60 54.99
CA LEU A 183 -16.99 40.19 56.32
C LEU A 183 -18.09 41.26 56.35
N ARG A 184 -18.53 41.77 55.19
CA ARG A 184 -19.55 42.82 55.08
C ARG A 184 -20.97 42.26 54.90
N THR A 185 -21.08 40.95 54.68
CA THR A 185 -22.34 40.23 54.43
C THR A 185 -22.79 39.34 55.59
N LEU A 186 -22.03 39.34 56.70
CA LEU A 186 -22.39 38.79 58.02
C LEU A 186 -22.93 39.90 58.93
#